data_AF-A0A940WTG1-F1
#
_entry.id   AF-A0A940WTG1-F1
#
_cell.length_a   1.000
_cell.length_b   1.000
_cell.length_c   1.000
_cell.angle_alpha   90.00
_cell.angle_beta   90.00
_cell.angle_gamma   90.00
#
_symmetry.space_group_name_H-M   'P 1'
#
loop_
_entity.id
_entity.type
_entity.pdbx_description
1 polymer ?
#
loop_
_entity_poly.entity_id
_entity_poly.type
_entity_poly.pdbx_seq_one_letter_code
_entity_poly.pdbx_strand_id
1 'polypeptide(L)'
;MARARSPNRDRAFKIWEESKGTAKLKDIAAELGCSPSQVRKWKNQDEWDAQLKGNVTIDNGNVTNQHKKKGAPKHNKNAVGNNGGSAPKGNSNAVTHGFFRTIFPEDEETMQIVEAIQQKSPVDMIWENIVIKYTAIARAQKLMFVKNQDDTTREIKKMKGLAYDPETEQREPEEIEYELQFAWDKHATFLNAQSRAMGELRSLIKDFLVFSGQDDMRRAQLEKMQHDMKIQSEQLAIVKAKHGGDEEEYEDDGFLEALDGKTKEVWADEKEET
;
A
#
# COMPACT_ATOMS: atom_id res chain seq x y z
N MET A 1 -12.95 48.20 -19.45
CA MET A 1 -12.13 49.40 -19.14
C MET A 1 -11.69 49.33 -17.68
N ALA A 2 -10.42 49.59 -17.37
CA ALA A 2 -9.95 49.65 -15.99
C ALA A 2 -10.61 50.84 -15.25
N ARG A 3 -11.01 50.66 -13.99
CA ARG A 3 -11.59 51.73 -13.18
C ARG A 3 -10.53 52.81 -12.92
N ALA A 4 -10.91 54.08 -13.03
CA ALA A 4 -10.04 55.20 -12.71
C ALA A 4 -9.55 55.11 -11.25
N ARG A 5 -8.28 55.46 -11.02
CA ARG A 5 -7.66 55.49 -9.70
C ARG A 5 -8.40 56.52 -8.82
N SER A 6 -8.74 56.14 -7.59
CA SER A 6 -9.46 57.03 -6.67
C SER A 6 -8.54 58.18 -6.22
N PRO A 7 -8.98 59.45 -6.28
CA PRO A 7 -8.21 60.58 -5.76
C PRO A 7 -7.86 60.46 -4.28
N ASN A 8 -8.69 59.75 -3.50
CA ASN A 8 -8.46 59.53 -2.07
C ASN A 8 -7.30 58.56 -1.81
N ARG A 9 -6.95 57.70 -2.77
CA ARG A 9 -5.79 56.80 -2.66
C ARG A 9 -4.48 57.58 -2.60
N ASP A 10 -4.36 58.60 -3.46
CA ASP A 10 -3.15 59.41 -3.55
C ASP A 10 -3.03 60.40 -2.39
N ARG A 11 -4.16 60.95 -1.92
CA ARG A 11 -4.20 61.77 -0.70
C ARG A 11 -3.82 60.95 0.54
N ALA A 12 -4.32 59.72 0.64
CA ALA A 12 -3.99 58.82 1.75
C ALA A 12 -2.50 58.48 1.79
N PHE A 13 -1.88 58.29 0.62
CA PHE A 13 -0.44 58.07 0.53
C PHE A 13 0.36 59.29 0.99
N LYS A 14 -0.02 60.51 0.57
CA LYS A 14 0.65 61.75 1.00
C LYS A 14 0.63 61.94 2.52
N ILE A 15 -0.52 61.75 3.16
CA ILE A 15 -0.63 61.85 4.63
C ILE A 15 0.29 60.82 5.30
N TRP A 16 0.33 59.61 4.76
CA TRP A 16 1.19 58.55 5.28
C TRP A 16 2.69 58.84 5.06
N GLU A 17 3.08 59.40 3.90
CA GLU A 17 4.44 59.82 3.57
C GLU A 17 4.92 61.00 4.42
N GLU A 18 4.09 62.03 4.60
CA GLU A 18 4.34 63.19 5.47
C GLU A 18 4.56 62.75 6.92
N SER A 19 3.82 61.73 7.38
CA SER A 19 4.00 61.13 8.71
C SER A 19 5.22 60.22 8.84
N LYS A 20 6.02 60.04 7.78
CA LYS A 20 7.11 59.06 7.70
C LYS A 20 6.68 57.66 8.14
N GLY A 21 5.47 57.26 7.75
CA GLY A 21 4.92 55.93 8.02
C GLY A 21 4.42 55.69 9.45
N THR A 22 4.32 56.73 10.28
CA THR A 22 3.84 56.63 11.67
C THR A 22 2.34 56.87 11.83
N ALA A 23 1.67 57.47 10.84
CA ALA A 23 0.23 57.70 10.89
C ALA A 23 -0.56 56.37 10.94
N LYS A 24 -1.54 56.30 11.86
CA LYS A 24 -2.44 55.16 11.95
C LYS A 24 -3.41 55.19 10.77
N LEU A 25 -3.57 54.05 10.10
CA LEU A 25 -4.46 53.93 8.93
C LEU A 25 -5.93 54.24 9.26
N LYS A 26 -6.35 54.07 10.53
CA LYS A 26 -7.68 54.43 10.99
C LYS A 26 -7.91 55.95 10.97
N ASP A 27 -6.88 56.72 11.29
CA ASP A 27 -6.97 58.18 11.39
C ASP A 27 -6.97 58.79 9.98
N ILE A 28 -6.13 58.27 9.07
CA ILE A 28 -6.14 58.61 7.63
C ILE A 28 -7.50 58.29 7.01
N ALA A 29 -8.09 57.15 7.38
CA ALA A 29 -9.39 56.74 6.87
C ALA A 29 -10.51 57.67 7.35
N ALA A 30 -10.47 58.09 8.61
CA ALA A 30 -11.42 59.05 9.19
C ALA A 30 -11.31 60.43 8.51
N GLU A 31 -10.09 60.92 8.27
CA GLU A 31 -9.84 62.22 7.61
C GLU A 31 -10.34 62.24 6.15
N LEU A 32 -10.21 61.12 5.43
CA LEU A 32 -10.61 61.01 4.03
C LEU A 32 -12.02 60.46 3.82
N GLY A 33 -12.77 60.21 4.89
CA GLY A 33 -14.13 59.66 4.84
C GLY A 33 -14.22 58.28 4.16
N CYS A 34 -13.20 57.45 4.31
CA CYS A 34 -13.14 56.10 3.72
C CYS A 34 -12.96 55.02 4.79
N SER A 35 -13.10 53.74 4.40
CA SER A 35 -12.95 52.66 5.39
C SER A 35 -11.48 52.36 5.70
N PRO A 36 -11.12 52.05 6.96
CA PRO A 36 -9.75 51.65 7.32
C PRO A 36 -9.23 50.45 6.52
N SER A 37 -10.12 49.52 6.18
CA SER A 37 -9.81 48.36 5.33
C SER A 37 -9.40 48.77 3.91
N GLN A 38 -9.99 49.83 3.37
CA GLN A 38 -9.67 50.35 2.04
C GLN A 38 -8.29 51.03 2.03
N VAL A 39 -7.97 51.81 3.05
CA VAL A 39 -6.62 52.39 3.23
C VAL A 39 -5.57 51.28 3.39
N ARG A 40 -5.86 50.24 4.18
CA ARG A 40 -4.98 49.07 4.32
C ARG A 40 -4.76 48.34 2.98
N LYS A 41 -5.80 48.19 2.17
CA LYS A 41 -5.70 47.60 0.84
C LYS A 41 -4.80 48.43 -0.08
N TRP A 42 -4.97 49.76 -0.11
CA TRP A 42 -4.12 50.65 -0.90
C TRP A 42 -2.67 50.61 -0.47
N LYS A 43 -2.40 50.64 0.84
CA LYS A 43 -1.06 50.53 1.41
C LYS A 43 -0.31 49.28 0.96
N ASN A 44 -1.00 48.15 0.92
CA ASN A 44 -0.44 46.89 0.43
C ASN A 44 -0.29 46.88 -1.10
N GLN A 45 -1.31 47.33 -1.84
CA GLN A 45 -1.35 47.25 -3.31
C GLN A 45 -0.32 48.17 -4.00
N ASP A 46 -0.04 49.32 -3.38
CA ASP A 46 1.00 50.26 -3.85
C ASP A 46 2.33 50.09 -3.09
N GLU A 47 2.43 49.11 -2.19
CA GLU A 47 3.66 48.83 -1.45
C GLU A 47 4.25 50.07 -0.76
N TRP A 48 3.40 50.87 -0.09
CA TRP A 48 3.81 52.16 0.49
C TRP A 48 5.02 52.03 1.42
N ASP A 49 5.10 50.94 2.19
CA ASP A 49 6.26 50.66 3.07
C ASP A 49 7.58 50.55 2.31
N ALA A 50 7.57 49.95 1.11
CA ALA A 50 8.75 49.82 0.25
C ALA A 50 9.11 51.16 -0.40
N GLN A 51 8.11 51.99 -0.73
CA GLN A 51 8.34 53.33 -1.29
C GLN A 51 8.98 54.29 -0.26
N LEU A 52 8.63 54.16 1.02
CA LEU A 52 9.20 54.99 2.08
C LEU A 52 10.56 54.49 2.59
N LYS A 53 10.76 53.17 2.65
CA LYS A 53 12.00 52.53 3.12
C LYS A 53 12.82 52.10 1.91
N GLY A 54 13.42 53.08 1.21
CA GLY A 54 14.16 52.83 -0.02
C GLY A 54 15.09 51.62 0.07
N ASN A 55 14.95 50.70 -0.89
CA ASN A 55 15.77 49.51 -1.18
C ASN A 55 16.51 48.85 0.01
N VAL A 56 15.85 48.64 1.14
CA VAL A 56 16.32 47.71 2.16
C VAL A 56 15.46 46.45 2.05
N THR A 57 16.06 45.36 1.60
CA THR A 57 15.44 44.04 1.55
C THR A 57 14.92 43.67 2.93
N ILE A 58 13.60 43.65 3.12
CA ILE A 58 12.98 43.16 4.34
C ILE A 58 12.85 41.65 4.19
N ASP A 59 13.64 40.90 4.94
CA ASP A 59 13.34 39.51 5.23
C ASP A 59 11.95 39.44 5.87
N ASN A 60 11.02 38.72 5.24
CA ASN A 60 9.68 38.47 5.77
C ASN A 60 9.77 37.48 6.96
N GLY A 61 10.53 37.84 7.99
CA GLY A 61 10.60 37.15 9.27
C GLY A 61 9.39 37.51 10.12
N ASN A 62 8.47 36.58 10.32
CA ASN A 62 7.35 36.74 11.23
C ASN A 62 7.90 36.88 12.68
N VAL A 63 7.95 38.11 13.20
CA VAL A 63 8.54 38.51 14.50
C VAL A 63 7.92 37.77 15.70
N THR A 64 6.75 37.13 15.54
CA THR A 64 6.05 36.42 16.62
C THR A 64 6.68 35.08 17.04
N ASN A 65 7.69 34.57 16.35
CA ASN A 65 8.27 33.24 16.65
C ASN A 65 9.70 33.23 17.21
N GLN A 66 10.31 34.38 17.51
CA GLN A 66 11.73 34.44 17.91
C GLN A 66 12.04 34.00 19.36
N HIS A 67 11.04 33.67 20.19
CA HIS A 67 11.24 33.34 21.62
C HIS A 67 10.81 31.94 22.07
N LYS A 68 10.50 31.02 21.16
CA LYS A 68 10.46 29.61 21.55
C LYS A 68 11.89 29.10 21.68
N LYS A 69 12.51 29.32 22.85
CA LYS A 69 13.71 28.60 23.26
C LYS A 69 13.43 27.11 23.08
N LYS A 70 14.13 26.46 22.15
CA LYS A 70 14.14 24.99 22.02
C LYS A 70 14.71 24.43 23.32
N GLY A 71 13.84 23.91 24.18
CA GLY A 71 14.23 23.30 25.45
C GLY A 71 13.01 22.97 26.30
N ALA A 72 13.15 21.97 27.17
CA ALA A 72 12.13 21.67 28.16
C ALA A 72 11.87 22.90 29.05
N PRO A 73 10.62 23.14 29.49
CA PRO A 73 10.31 24.20 30.44
C PRO A 73 11.21 24.15 31.68
N LYS A 74 11.59 25.31 32.22
CA LYS A 74 12.31 25.39 33.50
C LYS A 74 11.46 24.67 34.56
N HIS A 75 12.06 23.71 35.27
CA HIS A 75 11.42 22.81 36.25
C HIS A 75 10.53 21.70 35.69
N ASN A 76 10.75 21.28 34.44
CA ASN A 76 10.13 20.06 33.93
C ASN A 76 10.50 18.84 34.80
N LYS A 77 9.49 18.20 35.42
CA LYS A 77 9.65 17.00 36.24
C LYS A 77 9.56 15.69 35.45
N ASN A 78 9.31 15.74 34.14
CA ASN A 78 9.10 14.56 33.30
C ASN A 78 10.33 13.64 33.19
N ALA A 79 11.52 14.10 33.62
CA ALA A 79 12.75 13.31 33.67
C ALA A 79 13.27 13.07 35.09
N VAL A 80 12.49 13.38 36.14
CA VAL A 80 12.91 13.14 37.53
C VAL A 80 13.03 11.63 37.75
N GLY A 81 14.24 11.17 38.06
CA GLY A 81 14.58 9.75 38.24
C GLY A 81 15.14 9.05 37.00
N ASN A 82 15.14 9.69 35.83
CA ASN A 82 15.85 9.21 34.65
C ASN A 82 17.22 9.88 34.57
N ASN A 83 18.30 9.10 34.49
CA ASN A 83 19.69 9.58 34.52
C ASN A 83 20.11 10.48 33.35
N GLY A 84 19.19 10.88 32.46
CA GLY A 84 19.53 11.57 31.22
C GLY A 84 20.34 10.65 30.31
N GLY A 85 19.67 10.08 29.32
CA GLY A 85 20.26 9.08 28.42
C GLY A 85 19.17 8.51 27.53
N SER A 86 19.59 7.67 26.57
CA SER A 86 18.72 7.00 25.61
C SER A 86 17.49 6.38 26.28
N ALA A 87 16.38 6.45 25.54
CA ALA A 87 15.13 5.76 25.76
C ALA A 87 15.28 4.42 26.54
N PRO A 88 14.45 4.15 27.58
CA PRO A 88 14.46 2.86 28.28
C PRO A 88 14.41 1.67 27.30
N LYS A 89 15.02 0.55 27.66
CA LYS A 89 15.01 -0.66 26.82
C LYS A 89 13.54 -1.09 26.61
N GLY A 90 13.07 -1.09 25.36
CA GLY A 90 11.66 -1.30 25.00
C GLY A 90 10.84 -0.02 24.78
N ASN A 91 11.45 1.17 24.81
CA ASN A 91 10.77 2.42 24.46
C ASN A 91 10.67 2.58 22.94
N SER A 92 9.43 2.46 22.44
CA SER A 92 9.06 2.55 21.03
C SER A 92 8.66 3.96 20.56
N ASN A 93 8.90 5.01 21.35
CA ASN A 93 8.41 6.37 21.08
C ASN A 93 8.96 7.02 19.78
N ALA A 94 9.98 6.43 19.14
CA ALA A 94 10.56 6.93 17.90
C ALA A 94 10.29 6.03 16.68
N VAL A 95 9.43 5.01 16.81
CA VAL A 95 9.25 4.01 15.75
C VAL A 95 8.10 4.40 14.82
N THR A 96 8.38 4.40 13.51
CA THR A 96 7.50 4.80 12.39
C THR A 96 6.27 3.90 12.21
N HIS A 97 6.27 2.68 12.75
CA HIS A 97 5.31 1.62 12.43
C HIS A 97 4.32 1.28 13.56
N GLY A 98 3.93 2.27 14.37
CA GLY A 98 3.11 2.06 15.58
C GLY A 98 1.81 1.27 15.40
N PHE A 99 1.08 1.47 14.29
CA PHE A 99 -0.15 0.70 13.98
C PHE A 99 0.13 -0.77 13.61
N PHE A 100 1.26 -1.04 12.97
CA PHE A 100 1.55 -2.39 12.47
C PHE A 100 2.10 -3.31 13.57
N ARG A 101 2.80 -2.76 14.57
CA ARG A 101 3.28 -3.53 15.75
C ARG A 101 2.16 -4.11 16.61
N THR A 102 0.95 -3.54 16.58
CA THR A 102 -0.17 -4.10 17.34
C THR A 102 -0.80 -5.32 16.68
N ILE A 103 -0.54 -5.52 15.38
CA ILE A 103 -1.18 -6.57 14.57
C ILE A 103 -0.14 -7.63 14.19
N PHE A 104 1.09 -7.21 13.90
CA PHE A 104 2.14 -8.07 13.38
C PHE A 104 3.26 -8.28 14.40
N PRO A 105 3.90 -9.47 14.40
CA PRO A 105 5.07 -9.74 15.23
C PRO A 105 6.19 -8.71 15.02
N GLU A 106 6.94 -8.42 16.08
CA GLU A 106 8.02 -7.41 16.06
C GLU A 106 9.37 -7.95 15.58
N ASP A 107 9.39 -9.07 14.85
CA ASP A 107 10.62 -9.59 14.27
C ASP A 107 11.11 -8.71 13.10
N GLU A 108 12.41 -8.78 12.84
CA GLU A 108 13.10 -7.93 11.87
C GLU A 108 12.57 -8.13 10.45
N GLU A 109 12.25 -9.36 10.07
CA GLU A 109 11.76 -9.69 8.73
C GLU A 109 10.39 -9.06 8.49
N THR A 110 9.45 -9.25 9.42
CA THR A 110 8.11 -8.67 9.34
C THR A 110 8.13 -7.15 9.28
N MET A 111 8.96 -6.50 10.11
CA MET A 111 9.06 -5.04 10.13
C MET A 111 9.70 -4.48 8.86
N GLN A 112 10.68 -5.18 8.28
CA GLN A 112 11.24 -4.82 6.97
C GLN A 112 10.18 -4.89 5.86
N ILE A 113 9.31 -5.90 5.89
CA ILE A 113 8.20 -6.01 4.94
C ILE A 113 7.22 -4.85 5.10
N VAL A 114 6.83 -4.52 6.33
CA VAL A 114 5.92 -3.40 6.62
C VAL A 114 6.51 -2.08 6.13
N GLU A 115 7.79 -1.82 6.40
CA GLU A 115 8.47 -0.62 5.93
C GLU A 115 8.52 -0.56 4.40
N ALA A 116 8.89 -1.67 3.75
CA ALA A 116 8.93 -1.76 2.31
C ALA A 116 7.57 -1.52 1.66
N ILE A 117 6.47 -1.98 2.28
CA ILE A 117 5.10 -1.72 1.80
C ILE A 117 4.72 -0.25 1.97
N GLN A 118 5.03 0.36 3.12
CA GLN A 118 4.68 1.76 3.39
C GLN A 118 5.36 2.75 2.44
N GLN A 119 6.54 2.44 1.94
CA GLN A 119 7.28 3.30 1.02
C GLN A 119 6.79 3.19 -0.44
N LYS A 120 5.94 2.20 -0.76
CA LYS A 120 5.48 1.97 -2.14
C LYS A 120 4.20 2.72 -2.45
N SER A 121 4.08 3.19 -3.69
CA SER A 121 2.81 3.70 -4.18
C SER A 121 1.81 2.56 -4.40
N PRO A 122 0.49 2.81 -4.30
CA PRO A 122 -0.52 1.79 -4.59
C PRO A 122 -0.36 1.16 -5.99
N VAL A 123 0.04 1.97 -6.97
CA VAL A 123 0.27 1.50 -8.35
C VAL A 123 1.46 0.54 -8.43
N ASP A 124 2.53 0.83 -7.70
CA ASP A 124 3.71 -0.04 -7.65
C ASP A 124 3.42 -1.36 -6.94
N MET A 125 2.58 -1.34 -5.90
CA MET A 125 2.14 -2.57 -5.23
C MET A 125 1.32 -3.47 -6.16
N ILE A 126 0.40 -2.89 -6.95
CA ILE A 126 -0.36 -3.65 -7.94
C ILE A 126 0.60 -4.24 -8.98
N TRP A 127 1.54 -3.44 -9.48
CA TRP A 127 2.55 -3.89 -10.44
C TRP A 127 3.38 -5.07 -9.93
N GLU A 128 3.91 -4.99 -8.71
CA GLU A 128 4.66 -6.08 -8.11
C GLU A 128 3.80 -7.34 -7.95
N ASN A 129 2.53 -7.19 -7.57
CA ASN A 129 1.61 -8.30 -7.47
C ASN A 129 1.38 -9.00 -8.83
N ILE A 130 1.23 -8.21 -9.90
CA ILE A 130 1.16 -8.72 -11.28
C ILE A 130 2.40 -9.54 -11.61
N VAL A 131 3.60 -9.01 -11.33
CA VAL A 131 4.86 -9.71 -11.61
C VAL A 131 4.97 -11.02 -10.82
N ILE A 132 4.63 -11.00 -9.53
CA ILE A 132 4.67 -12.18 -8.66
C ILE A 132 3.71 -13.26 -9.19
N LYS A 133 2.44 -12.91 -9.44
CA LYS A 133 1.43 -13.86 -9.92
C LYS A 133 1.79 -14.41 -11.30
N TYR A 134 2.19 -13.55 -12.24
CA TYR A 134 2.62 -13.97 -13.57
C TYR A 134 3.80 -14.97 -13.48
N THR A 135 4.80 -14.67 -12.66
CA THR A 135 5.97 -15.52 -12.46
C THR A 135 5.60 -16.86 -11.81
N ALA A 136 4.72 -16.84 -10.81
CA ALA A 136 4.23 -18.05 -10.15
C ALA A 136 3.50 -18.96 -11.15
N ILE A 137 2.64 -18.39 -12.00
CA ILE A 137 1.92 -19.13 -13.04
C ILE A 137 2.90 -19.71 -14.06
N ALA A 138 3.85 -18.91 -14.56
CA ALA A 138 4.85 -19.38 -15.52
C ALA A 138 5.74 -20.49 -14.93
N ARG A 139 6.11 -20.38 -13.65
CA ARG A 139 6.85 -21.43 -12.93
C ARG A 139 6.02 -22.70 -12.76
N ALA A 140 4.75 -22.56 -12.38
CA ALA A 140 3.84 -23.69 -12.23
C ALA A 140 3.65 -24.43 -13.56
N GLN A 141 3.47 -23.70 -14.66
CA GLN A 141 3.43 -24.27 -16.02
C GLN A 141 4.65 -25.12 -16.33
N LYS A 142 5.85 -24.61 -16.04
CA LYS A 142 7.10 -25.33 -16.29
C LYS A 142 7.23 -26.61 -15.46
N LEU A 143 6.76 -26.59 -14.21
CA LEU A 143 6.78 -27.76 -13.31
C LEU A 143 5.72 -28.79 -13.70
N MET A 144 4.57 -28.33 -14.19
CA MET A 144 3.40 -29.16 -14.52
C MET A 144 3.45 -29.81 -15.91
N PHE A 145 4.48 -29.56 -16.72
CA PHE A 145 4.67 -30.34 -17.95
C PHE A 145 4.99 -31.80 -17.58
N VAL A 146 3.92 -32.58 -17.41
CA VAL A 146 3.91 -34.02 -17.26
C VAL A 146 4.61 -34.63 -18.48
N LYS A 147 5.72 -35.32 -18.26
CA LYS A 147 6.57 -35.84 -19.34
C LYS A 147 5.88 -36.95 -20.15
N ASN A 148 4.95 -37.70 -19.54
CA ASN A 148 4.26 -38.83 -20.14
C ASN A 148 2.87 -39.06 -19.52
N GLN A 149 1.94 -39.64 -20.30
CA GLN A 149 0.55 -39.95 -19.93
C GLN A 149 0.39 -40.81 -18.66
N ASP A 150 1.46 -41.49 -18.22
CA ASP A 150 1.46 -42.45 -17.11
C ASP A 150 1.99 -41.91 -15.77
N ASP A 151 2.13 -40.59 -15.61
CA ASP A 151 2.65 -39.94 -14.38
C ASP A 151 1.64 -39.99 -13.21
N THR A 152 1.39 -41.20 -12.74
CA THR A 152 0.51 -41.52 -11.61
C THR A 152 1.31 -41.35 -10.32
N THR A 153 0.82 -40.48 -9.42
CA THR A 153 1.40 -40.37 -8.07
C THR A 153 0.51 -41.18 -7.14
N ARG A 154 1.14 -42.01 -6.31
CA ARG A 154 0.48 -42.77 -5.26
C ARG A 154 0.86 -42.14 -3.93
N GLU A 155 -0.11 -41.63 -3.21
CA GLU A 155 0.10 -41.12 -1.84
C GLU A 155 -0.65 -42.02 -0.86
N ILE A 156 -0.07 -42.25 0.33
CA ILE A 156 -0.71 -43.08 1.36
C ILE A 156 -1.76 -42.23 2.06
N LYS A 157 -3.04 -42.57 1.91
CA LYS A 157 -4.17 -41.84 2.49
C LYS A 157 -4.44 -42.24 3.93
N LYS A 158 -4.25 -43.53 4.25
CA LYS A 158 -4.56 -44.09 5.57
C LYS A 158 -3.77 -45.36 5.82
N MET A 159 -3.21 -45.49 7.03
CA MET A 159 -2.72 -46.76 7.57
C MET A 159 -3.73 -47.25 8.60
N LYS A 160 -4.26 -48.47 8.41
CA LYS A 160 -5.17 -49.13 9.35
C LYS A 160 -4.49 -50.34 9.96
N GLY A 161 -4.61 -50.47 11.28
CA GLY A 161 -4.02 -51.58 12.02
C GLY A 161 -2.49 -51.51 12.10
N LEU A 162 -1.93 -52.15 13.12
CA LEU A 162 -0.49 -52.39 13.24
C LEU A 162 -0.35 -53.87 13.60
N ALA A 163 -0.01 -54.69 12.61
CA ALA A 163 0.28 -56.10 12.81
C ALA A 163 1.71 -56.23 13.36
N TYR A 164 1.86 -56.97 14.46
CA TYR A 164 3.16 -57.28 15.01
C TYR A 164 3.75 -58.46 14.25
N ASP A 165 4.91 -58.26 13.62
CA ASP A 165 5.68 -59.29 12.97
C ASP A 165 6.65 -59.94 13.99
N PRO A 166 6.44 -61.22 14.37
CA PRO A 166 7.30 -61.92 15.32
C PRO A 166 8.71 -62.20 14.79
N GLU A 167 8.94 -62.11 13.48
CA GLU A 167 10.22 -62.45 12.85
C GLU A 167 11.17 -61.25 12.81
N THR A 168 10.63 -60.04 12.63
CA THR A 168 11.39 -58.77 12.61
C THR A 168 11.26 -57.94 13.89
N GLU A 169 10.39 -58.36 14.83
CA GLU A 169 10.00 -57.65 16.07
C GLU A 169 9.45 -56.23 15.83
N GLN A 170 8.99 -55.93 14.61
CA GLN A 170 8.45 -54.61 14.24
C GLN A 170 6.93 -54.65 14.07
N ARG A 171 6.30 -53.49 14.21
CA ARG A 171 4.88 -53.33 13.94
C ARG A 171 4.71 -52.69 12.57
N GLU A 172 4.19 -53.46 11.62
CA GLU A 172 3.90 -53.00 10.27
C GLU A 172 2.41 -52.70 10.09
N PRO A 173 2.03 -51.71 9.26
CA PRO A 173 0.63 -51.41 8.99
C PRO A 173 -0.06 -52.59 8.31
N GLU A 174 -1.22 -52.99 8.85
CA GLU A 174 -1.97 -54.18 8.40
C GLU A 174 -2.69 -53.91 7.06
N GLU A 175 -3.17 -52.68 6.87
CA GLU A 175 -3.75 -52.19 5.62
C GLU A 175 -3.19 -50.80 5.26
N ILE A 176 -2.70 -50.66 4.04
CA ILE A 176 -2.28 -49.37 3.47
C ILE A 176 -3.28 -48.98 2.37
N GLU A 177 -4.10 -47.96 2.62
CA GLU A 177 -4.99 -47.36 1.61
C GLU A 177 -4.22 -46.30 0.81
N TYR A 178 -4.11 -46.49 -0.50
CA TYR A 178 -3.49 -45.53 -1.42
C TYR A 178 -4.54 -44.60 -2.03
N GLU A 179 -4.27 -43.30 -2.06
CA GLU A 179 -4.93 -42.35 -2.93
C GLU A 179 -4.21 -42.34 -4.28
N LEU A 180 -4.90 -42.83 -5.31
CA LEU A 180 -4.40 -42.72 -6.68
C LEU A 180 -4.85 -41.38 -7.25
N GLN A 181 -3.91 -40.48 -7.50
CA GLN A 181 -4.16 -39.32 -8.35
C GLN A 181 -3.72 -39.65 -9.77
N PHE A 182 -4.70 -39.82 -10.66
CA PHE A 182 -4.43 -40.07 -12.07
C PHE A 182 -3.89 -38.81 -12.76
N ALA A 183 -3.12 -39.01 -13.83
CA ALA A 183 -2.48 -37.91 -14.55
C ALA A 183 -3.49 -36.89 -15.12
N TRP A 184 -4.68 -37.36 -15.54
CA TRP A 184 -5.74 -36.51 -16.07
C TRP A 184 -6.43 -35.67 -14.98
N ASP A 185 -6.66 -36.22 -13.78
CA ASP A 185 -7.19 -35.48 -12.63
C ASP A 185 -6.26 -34.33 -12.23
N LYS A 186 -4.97 -34.63 -12.03
CA LYS A 186 -3.98 -33.60 -11.71
C LYS A 186 -3.91 -32.50 -12.77
N HIS A 187 -4.02 -32.91 -14.04
CA HIS A 187 -4.03 -31.98 -15.16
C HIS A 187 -5.28 -31.09 -15.12
N ALA A 188 -6.47 -31.65 -14.91
CA ALA A 188 -7.72 -30.90 -14.77
C ALA A 188 -7.68 -29.92 -13.58
N THR A 189 -7.24 -30.37 -12.40
CA THR A 189 -7.05 -29.52 -11.21
C THR A 189 -6.11 -28.36 -11.51
N PHE A 190 -4.99 -28.63 -12.19
CA PHE A 190 -4.04 -27.60 -12.60
C PHE A 190 -4.66 -26.59 -13.56
N LEU A 191 -5.37 -27.05 -14.60
CA LEU A 191 -6.02 -26.17 -15.57
C LEU A 191 -7.05 -25.26 -14.90
N ASN A 192 -7.80 -25.79 -13.94
CA ASN A 192 -8.78 -25.02 -13.17
C ASN A 192 -8.09 -23.99 -12.25
N ALA A 193 -7.07 -24.40 -11.50
CA ALA A 193 -6.28 -23.50 -10.66
C ALA A 193 -5.61 -22.39 -11.49
N GLN A 194 -5.07 -22.74 -12.65
CA GLN A 194 -4.45 -21.81 -13.59
C GLN A 194 -5.48 -20.83 -14.17
N SER A 195 -6.68 -21.29 -14.55
CA SER A 195 -7.75 -20.42 -15.04
C SER A 195 -8.15 -19.37 -14.00
N ARG A 196 -8.30 -19.78 -12.73
CA ARG A 196 -8.57 -18.87 -11.61
C ARG A 196 -7.45 -17.85 -11.42
N ALA A 197 -6.20 -18.31 -11.37
CA ALA A 197 -5.02 -17.44 -11.22
C ALA A 197 -4.88 -16.43 -12.39
N MET A 198 -5.16 -16.86 -13.63
CA MET A 198 -5.20 -15.98 -14.80
C MET A 198 -6.34 -14.96 -14.72
N GLY A 199 -7.49 -15.34 -14.15
CA GLY A 199 -8.61 -14.43 -13.87
C GLY A 199 -8.22 -13.30 -12.93
N GLU A 200 -7.58 -13.63 -11.80
CA GLU A 200 -7.07 -12.63 -10.85
C GLU A 200 -6.01 -11.73 -11.49
N LEU A 201 -5.06 -12.31 -12.25
CA LEU A 201 -4.04 -11.55 -12.94
C LEU A 201 -4.65 -10.54 -13.92
N ARG A 202 -5.69 -10.92 -14.67
CA ARG A 202 -6.43 -9.98 -15.54
C ARG A 202 -7.07 -8.83 -14.75
N SER A 203 -7.61 -9.11 -13.56
CA SER A 203 -8.18 -8.07 -12.69
C SER A 203 -7.11 -7.07 -12.24
N LEU A 204 -5.97 -7.56 -11.74
CA LEU A 204 -4.87 -6.70 -11.33
C LEU A 204 -4.33 -5.85 -12.48
N ILE A 205 -4.21 -6.43 -13.68
CA ILE A 205 -3.81 -5.70 -14.87
C ILE A 205 -4.80 -4.58 -15.19
N LYS A 206 -6.11 -4.85 -15.09
CA LYS A 206 -7.15 -3.84 -15.26
C LYS A 206 -6.99 -2.71 -14.24
N ASP A 207 -6.82 -3.04 -12.96
CA ASP A 207 -6.65 -2.05 -11.89
C ASP A 207 -5.38 -1.22 -12.12
N PHE A 208 -4.28 -1.86 -12.49
CA PHE A 208 -3.05 -1.16 -12.83
C PHE A 208 -3.25 -0.19 -14.00
N LEU A 209 -3.95 -0.59 -15.07
CA LEU A 209 -4.20 0.28 -16.22
C LEU A 209 -5.12 1.47 -15.91
N VAL A 210 -5.97 1.35 -14.89
CA VAL A 210 -6.82 2.45 -14.40
C VAL A 210 -6.01 3.46 -13.59
N PHE A 211 -5.13 2.98 -12.70
CA PHE A 211 -4.39 3.85 -11.78
C PHE A 211 -3.04 4.33 -12.34
N SER A 212 -2.45 3.64 -13.31
CA SER A 212 -1.22 4.05 -14.00
C SER A 212 -1.50 5.14 -15.03
N GLY A 213 -0.58 6.10 -15.16
CA GLY A 213 -0.62 7.10 -16.23
C GLY A 213 -0.52 6.46 -17.63
N GLN A 214 -0.99 7.18 -18.66
CA GLN A 214 -0.90 6.69 -20.05
C GLN A 214 0.53 6.46 -20.51
N ASP A 215 1.49 7.26 -20.02
CA ASP A 215 2.90 7.19 -20.39
C ASP A 215 3.73 6.23 -19.51
N ASP A 216 3.06 5.38 -18.72
CA ASP A 216 3.76 4.42 -17.86
C ASP A 216 4.48 3.35 -18.71
N MET A 217 5.81 3.32 -18.64
CA MET A 217 6.66 2.41 -19.40
C MET A 217 6.32 0.92 -19.16
N ARG A 218 5.70 0.59 -18.02
CA ARG A 218 5.30 -0.77 -17.66
C ARG A 218 4.13 -1.29 -18.49
N ARG A 219 3.35 -0.42 -19.14
CA ARG A 219 2.27 -0.82 -20.05
C ARG A 219 2.76 -1.67 -21.22
N ALA A 220 3.95 -1.37 -21.75
CA ALA A 220 4.56 -2.20 -22.80
C ALA A 220 4.89 -3.62 -22.33
N GLN A 221 5.28 -3.78 -21.05
CA GLN A 221 5.51 -5.10 -20.46
C GLN A 221 4.19 -5.85 -20.25
N LEU A 222 3.12 -5.14 -19.89
CA LEU A 222 1.78 -5.73 -19.77
C LEU A 222 1.26 -6.26 -21.10
N GLU A 223 1.46 -5.53 -22.20
CA GLU A 223 1.06 -6.00 -23.53
C GLU A 223 1.73 -7.33 -23.86
N LYS A 224 3.03 -7.46 -23.55
CA LYS A 224 3.76 -8.72 -23.72
C LYS A 224 3.17 -9.83 -22.84
N MET A 225 2.94 -9.57 -21.56
CA MET A 225 2.34 -10.55 -20.65
C MET A 225 0.95 -10.99 -21.12
N GLN A 226 0.11 -10.05 -21.58
CA GLN A 226 -1.22 -10.35 -22.12
C GLN A 226 -1.16 -11.21 -23.38
N HIS A 227 -0.20 -10.94 -24.27
CA HIS A 227 0.03 -11.76 -25.45
C HIS A 227 0.45 -13.18 -25.07
N ASP A 228 1.40 -13.33 -24.15
CA ASP A 228 1.84 -14.62 -23.64
C ASP A 228 0.67 -15.38 -22.99
N MET A 229 -0.14 -14.71 -22.17
CA MET A 229 -1.35 -15.28 -21.58
C MET A 229 -2.37 -15.76 -22.62
N LYS A 230 -2.53 -15.01 -23.72
CA LYS A 230 -3.43 -15.38 -24.81
C LYS A 230 -2.95 -16.67 -25.49
N ILE A 231 -1.67 -16.74 -25.84
CA ILE A 231 -1.06 -17.97 -26.37
C ILE A 231 -1.30 -19.15 -25.42
N GLN A 232 -1.08 -18.94 -24.11
CA GLN A 232 -1.29 -19.98 -23.12
C GLN A 232 -2.75 -20.44 -23.09
N SER A 233 -3.72 -19.51 -23.13
CA SER A 233 -5.15 -19.87 -23.16
C SER A 233 -5.56 -20.64 -24.41
N GLU A 234 -4.97 -20.32 -25.57
CA GLU A 234 -5.22 -21.02 -26.83
C GLU A 234 -4.62 -22.44 -26.80
N GLN A 235 -3.39 -22.59 -26.29
CA GLN A 235 -2.77 -23.90 -26.06
C GLN A 235 -3.62 -24.76 -25.13
N LEU A 236 -4.17 -24.15 -24.08
CA LEU A 236 -5.03 -24.81 -23.10
C LEU A 236 -6.34 -25.30 -23.72
N ALA A 237 -6.98 -24.47 -24.54
CA ALA A 237 -8.18 -24.85 -25.28
C ALA A 237 -7.92 -26.02 -26.24
N ILE A 238 -6.77 -26.03 -26.92
CA ILE A 238 -6.37 -27.14 -27.81
C ILE A 238 -6.17 -28.43 -27.01
N VAL A 239 -5.54 -28.37 -25.83
CA VAL A 239 -5.34 -29.55 -24.98
C VAL A 239 -6.67 -30.12 -24.50
N LYS A 240 -7.60 -29.25 -24.05
CA LYS A 240 -8.97 -29.65 -23.67
C LYS A 240 -9.73 -30.31 -24.84
N ALA A 241 -9.67 -29.72 -26.03
CA ALA A 241 -10.32 -30.26 -27.22
C ALA A 241 -9.73 -31.61 -27.68
N LYS A 242 -8.42 -31.81 -27.49
CA LYS A 242 -7.74 -33.08 -27.84
C LYS A 242 -8.01 -34.22 -26.85
N HIS A 243 -8.33 -33.91 -25.59
CA HIS A 243 -8.59 -34.90 -24.55
C HIS A 243 -10.08 -35.24 -24.38
N GLY A 244 -10.96 -34.75 -25.26
CA GLY A 244 -12.33 -35.27 -25.40
C GLY A 244 -13.20 -35.15 -24.14
N GLY A 245 -13.07 -34.08 -23.37
CA GLY A 245 -13.96 -33.84 -22.23
C GLY A 245 -15.26 -33.20 -22.69
N ASP A 246 -16.33 -34.00 -22.75
CA ASP A 246 -17.69 -33.49 -22.60
C ASP A 246 -17.76 -32.62 -21.33
N GLU A 247 -18.62 -31.60 -21.37
CA GLU A 247 -18.95 -30.74 -20.24
C GLU A 247 -19.63 -31.57 -19.13
N GLU A 248 -18.89 -32.38 -18.38
CA GLU A 248 -19.32 -32.77 -17.05
C GLU A 248 -19.10 -31.55 -16.15
N GLU A 249 -20.21 -30.90 -15.83
CA GLU A 249 -20.32 -29.89 -14.81
C GLU A 249 -19.93 -30.55 -13.47
N TYR A 250 -18.64 -30.51 -13.14
CA TYR A 250 -18.14 -31.03 -11.87
C TYR A 250 -18.67 -30.14 -10.75
N GLU A 251 -19.60 -30.70 -9.97
CA GLU A 251 -20.01 -30.14 -8.68
C GLU A 251 -18.77 -29.89 -7.82
N ASP A 252 -18.67 -28.68 -7.28
CA ASP A 252 -17.67 -28.29 -6.29
C ASP A 252 -17.66 -29.34 -5.16
N ASP A 253 -16.61 -30.14 -5.06
CA ASP A 253 -16.46 -31.28 -4.15
C ASP A 253 -16.23 -30.85 -2.68
N GLY A 254 -16.65 -29.62 -2.35
CA GLY A 254 -16.44 -29.01 -1.04
C GLY A 254 -14.99 -28.67 -0.74
N PHE A 255 -14.04 -28.86 -1.68
CA PHE A 255 -12.63 -28.51 -1.47
C PHE A 255 -12.44 -27.00 -1.31
N LEU A 256 -13.19 -26.18 -2.03
CA LEU A 256 -13.21 -24.72 -1.85
C LEU A 256 -13.83 -24.31 -0.51
N GLU A 257 -14.89 -25.01 -0.09
CA GLU A 257 -15.55 -24.77 1.19
C GLU A 257 -14.66 -25.21 2.36
N ALA A 258 -13.87 -26.27 2.19
CA ALA A 258 -12.83 -26.68 3.13
C ALA A 258 -11.66 -25.70 3.20
N LEU A 259 -11.33 -25.02 2.09
CA LEU A 259 -10.32 -23.96 2.06
C LEU A 259 -10.81 -22.69 2.79
N ASP A 260 -12.07 -22.29 2.56
CA ASP A 260 -12.72 -21.16 3.26
C ASP A 260 -12.96 -21.46 4.75
N GLY A 261 -13.29 -22.71 5.07
CA GLY A 261 -13.43 -23.23 6.44
C GLY A 261 -12.11 -23.25 7.21
N LYS A 262 -11.00 -23.69 6.58
CA LYS A 262 -9.65 -23.62 7.18
C LYS A 262 -9.20 -22.19 7.43
N THR A 263 -9.54 -21.24 6.55
CA THR A 263 -9.25 -19.83 6.83
C THR A 263 -10.04 -19.32 8.01
N LYS A 264 -11.29 -19.74 8.23
CA LYS A 264 -12.06 -19.34 9.43
C LYS A 264 -11.51 -19.95 10.72
N GLU A 265 -11.02 -21.19 10.70
CA GLU A 265 -10.43 -21.87 11.86
C GLU A 265 -9.17 -21.15 12.37
N VAL A 266 -8.30 -20.67 11.48
CA VAL A 266 -7.05 -19.98 11.84
C VAL A 266 -7.29 -18.62 12.52
N TRP A 267 -8.49 -18.02 12.37
CA TRP A 267 -8.86 -16.75 13.01
C TRP A 267 -9.87 -16.88 14.15
N ALA A 268 -10.26 -18.11 14.54
CA ALA A 268 -11.25 -18.35 15.59
C ALA A 268 -10.66 -18.59 16.99
N ASP A 269 -9.38 -18.97 17.08
CA ASP A 269 -8.75 -19.40 18.35
C ASP A 269 -8.15 -18.27 19.21
N GLU A 270 -8.68 -17.05 19.12
CA GLU A 270 -8.27 -15.93 20.01
C GLU A 270 -9.41 -15.34 20.84
N LYS A 271 -10.39 -16.16 21.25
CA LYS A 271 -11.24 -15.82 22.39
C LYS A 271 -11.59 -17.05 23.22
N GLU A 272 -10.79 -17.31 24.24
CA GLU A 272 -11.25 -17.48 25.63
C GLU A 272 -10.07 -17.92 26.51
N GLU A 273 -9.47 -16.96 27.23
CA GLU A 273 -8.92 -17.17 28.56
C GLU A 273 -8.85 -15.81 29.29
N THR A 274 -9.97 -15.41 29.89
CA THR A 274 -10.04 -14.59 31.11
C THR A 274 -11.27 -14.95 31.91
#